data_AF-A0A967FFI0-F1
#
_entry.id   AF-A0A967FFI0-F1
#
_cell.length_a   1.000
_cell.length_b   1.000
_cell.length_c   1.000
_cell.angle_alpha   90.00
_cell.angle_beta   90.00
_cell.angle_gamma   90.00
#
_symmetry.space_group_name_H-M   'P 1'
#
loop_
_entity.id
_entity.type
_entity.pdbx_description
1 polymer ?
#
loop_
_entity_poly.entity_id
_entity_poly.type
_entity_poly.pdbx_seq_one_letter_code
_entity_poly.pdbx_strand_id
1 'polypeptide(L)'
;FFLIPFCSVVIYFAGIYAYDSWAIGEISASQVGLSHRWIIKTILAFGLLLALLAGIAVWLQVVIVLWGPRHIRFPLMTIEWPEEAGSTIEGKARLSLDDLKEDDRIYAYRQEDRQASAGDD
;
A
#
# COMPACT_ATOMS: atom_id res chain seq x y z
N PHE A 1 2.49 8.89 13.69
CA PHE A 1 3.44 9.81 14.34
C PHE A 1 4.72 9.10 14.80
N PHE A 2 4.66 7.96 15.50
CA PHE A 2 5.84 7.25 16.04
C PHE A 2 6.87 6.76 15.01
N LEU A 3 6.46 6.48 13.78
CA LEU A 3 7.34 5.88 12.76
C LEU A 3 8.46 6.83 12.30
N ILE A 4 8.17 8.12 12.10
CA ILE A 4 9.13 9.12 11.64
C ILE A 4 10.30 9.29 12.63
N PRO A 5 10.09 9.63 13.91
CA PRO A 5 11.21 9.81 14.86
C PRO A 5 12.00 8.52 15.07
N PHE A 6 11.34 7.36 15.10
CA PHE A 6 12.01 6.07 15.19
C PHE A 6 12.94 5.83 13.99
N CYS A 7 12.42 5.96 12.77
CA CYS A 7 13.21 5.79 11.56
C CYS A 7 14.34 6.81 11.45
N SER A 8 14.13 8.08 11.84
CA SER A 8 15.18 9.10 11.84
C SER A 8 16.35 8.74 12.76
N VAL A 9 16.09 8.26 13.98
CA VAL A 9 17.14 7.85 14.91
C VAL A 9 17.92 6.64 14.37
N VAL A 10 17.22 5.65 13.82
CA VAL A 10 17.85 4.45 13.25
C VAL A 10 18.73 4.80 12.05
N ILE A 11 18.27 5.69 11.16
CA ILE A 11 19.06 6.16 10.00
C ILE A 11 20.31 6.92 10.45
N TYR A 12 20.19 7.77 11.49
CA TYR A 12 21.34 8.52 12.01
C TYR A 12 22.45 7.59 12.50
N PHE A 13 22.12 6.61 13.33
CA PHE A 13 23.10 5.63 13.81
C PHE A 13 23.62 4.71 12.69
N ALA A 14 22.76 4.28 11.76
CA ALA A 14 23.18 3.49 10.61
C ALA A 14 24.15 4.25 9.69
N GLY A 15 23.93 5.55 9.50
CA GLY A 15 24.80 6.42 8.72
C GLY A 15 26.17 6.60 9.35
N ILE A 16 26.23 6.89 10.67
CA ILE A 16 27.50 6.98 11.41
C ILE A 16 28.26 5.66 11.33
N TYR A 17 27.57 4.54 11.58
CA TYR A 17 28.17 3.21 11.51
C TYR A 17 28.76 2.89 10.12
N ALA A 18 28.05 3.27 9.05
CA ALA A 18 28.53 3.09 7.68
C ALA A 18 29.73 4.01 7.37
N TYR A 19 29.69 5.27 7.82
CA TYR A 19 30.77 6.24 7.63
C TYR A 19 32.05 5.83 8.36
N ASP A 20 31.96 5.46 9.63
CA ASP A 20 33.10 5.02 10.43
C ASP A 20 33.74 3.77 9.83
N SER A 21 32.93 2.84 9.31
CA SER A 21 33.42 1.63 8.63
C SER A 21 34.16 1.92 7.33
N TRP A 22 33.77 2.98 6.62
CA TRP A 22 34.46 3.46 5.42
C TRP A 22 35.76 4.18 5.79
N ALA A 23 35.73 5.05 6.82
CA ALA A 23 36.88 5.81 7.29
C ALA A 23 37.99 4.93 7.87
N ILE A 24 37.62 3.86 8.57
CA ILE A 24 38.55 2.87 9.14
C ILE A 24 39.06 1.89 8.07
N GLY A 25 38.43 1.86 6.89
CA GLY A 25 38.78 0.94 5.82
C GLY A 25 38.67 -0.52 6.25
N GLU A 26 37.63 -0.87 7.03
CA GLU A 26 37.48 -2.19 7.63
C GLU A 26 37.61 -3.30 6.56
N ILE A 27 38.75 -4.00 6.61
CA ILE A 27 39.04 -5.22 5.86
C ILE A 27 38.91 -6.38 6.84
N SER A 28 38.22 -7.44 6.42
CA SER A 28 38.12 -8.65 7.25
C SER A 28 39.53 -9.20 7.53
N ALA A 29 39.83 -9.52 8.79
CA ALA A 29 41.11 -10.14 9.21
C ALA A 29 41.34 -11.59 8.69
N SER A 30 40.58 -12.03 7.69
CA SER A 30 40.69 -13.35 7.07
C SER A 30 41.50 -13.25 5.77
N GLN A 31 42.30 -14.28 5.49
CA GLN A 31 43.24 -14.35 4.36
C GLN A 31 42.56 -14.32 2.97
N VAL A 32 41.22 -14.39 2.91
CA VAL A 32 40.34 -14.22 1.72
C VAL A 32 39.20 -13.23 1.99
N GLY A 33 39.40 -12.31 2.94
CA GLY A 33 38.36 -11.43 3.48
C GLY A 33 37.73 -10.50 2.45
N LEU A 34 36.39 -10.51 2.35
CA LEU A 34 35.62 -9.51 1.61
C LEU A 34 36.10 -8.10 2.01
N SER A 35 36.84 -7.48 1.09
CA SER A 35 37.14 -6.05 1.09
C SER A 35 35.82 -5.32 0.79
N HIS A 36 35.57 -4.19 1.46
CA HIS A 36 34.37 -3.36 1.31
C HIS A 36 33.10 -3.77 2.08
N ARG A 37 33.22 -4.18 3.36
CA ARG A 37 32.04 -4.37 4.26
C ARG A 37 31.18 -3.12 4.43
N TRP A 38 31.76 -1.93 4.19
CA TRP A 38 31.04 -0.67 4.22
C TRP A 38 29.94 -0.59 3.15
N ILE A 39 30.05 -1.30 2.01
CA ILE A 39 29.03 -1.28 0.95
C ILE A 39 27.69 -1.83 1.45
N ILE A 40 27.72 -2.94 2.19
CA ILE A 40 26.48 -3.52 2.75
C ILE A 40 25.91 -2.56 3.79
N LYS A 41 26.76 -1.98 4.63
CA LYS A 41 26.35 -1.00 5.67
C LYS A 41 25.70 0.24 5.03
N THR A 42 26.24 0.77 3.92
CA THR A 42 25.67 1.91 3.21
C THR A 42 24.37 1.57 2.49
N ILE A 43 24.27 0.39 1.86
CA ILE A 43 23.02 -0.07 1.23
C ILE A 43 21.90 -0.24 2.28
N LEU A 44 22.23 -0.76 3.47
CA LEU A 44 21.28 -0.86 4.58
C LEU A 44 20.80 0.53 5.04
N ALA A 45 21.73 1.48 5.24
CA ALA A 45 21.38 2.86 5.60
C ALA A 45 20.51 3.55 4.52
N PHE A 46 20.81 3.30 3.24
CA PHE A 46 20.04 3.80 2.12
C PHE A 46 18.63 3.19 2.06
N GLY A 47 18.50 1.87 2.27
CA GLY A 47 17.21 1.19 2.36
C GLY A 47 16.33 1.73 3.49
N LEU A 48 16.93 2.02 4.65
CA LEU A 48 16.25 2.67 5.77
C LEU A 48 15.78 4.09 5.41
N LEU A 49 16.57 4.84 4.65
CA LEU A 49 16.19 6.17 4.16
C LEU A 49 14.99 6.11 3.20
N LEU A 50 14.97 5.15 2.26
CA LEU A 50 13.81 4.91 1.40
C LEU A 50 12.57 4.50 2.19
N ALA A 51 12.73 3.67 3.23
CA ALA A 51 11.63 3.29 4.11
C ALA A 51 11.04 4.50 4.86
N LEU A 52 11.88 5.45 5.30
CA LEU A 52 11.42 6.70 5.89
C LEU A 52 10.61 7.53 4.89
N LEU A 53 11.06 7.64 3.63
CA LEU A 53 10.31 8.35 2.57
C LEU A 53 8.94 7.70 2.31
N ALA A 54 8.88 6.37 2.24
CA ALA A 54 7.62 5.65 2.11
C ALA A 54 6.69 5.90 3.31
N GLY A 55 7.24 5.92 4.53
CA GLY A 55 6.48 6.26 5.74
C GLY A 55 5.92 7.68 5.71
N ILE A 56 6.69 8.65 5.20
CA ILE A 56 6.24 10.05 5.02
C ILE A 56 5.11 10.12 3.99
N ALA A 57 5.19 9.36 2.88
CA ALA A 57 4.13 9.32 1.87
C ALA A 57 2.80 8.79 2.44
N VAL A 58 2.85 7.74 3.26
CA VAL A 58 1.65 7.20 3.94
C VAL A 58 1.12 8.20 4.98
N TRP A 59 2.01 8.84 5.73
CA TRP A 59 1.59 9.86 6.70
C TRP A 59 0.88 11.03 6.02
N LEU A 60 1.36 11.47 4.85
CA LEU A 60 0.70 12.51 4.07
C LEU A 60 -0.68 12.05 3.57
N GLN A 61 -0.84 10.79 3.14
CA GLN A 61 -2.16 10.25 2.78
C GLN A 61 -3.14 10.37 3.94
N VAL A 62 -2.73 10.02 5.18
CA VAL A 62 -3.59 10.16 6.38
C VAL A 62 -3.98 11.63 6.63
N VAL A 63 -3.04 12.56 6.49
CA VAL A 63 -3.30 13.99 6.65
C VAL A 63 -4.31 14.49 5.61
N ILE A 64 -4.19 14.04 4.35
CA ILE A 64 -5.11 14.40 3.28
C ILE A 64 -6.48 13.77 3.49
N VAL A 65 -6.58 12.54 4.00
CA VAL A 65 -7.89 11.95 4.34
C VAL A 65 -8.60 12.77 5.42
N LEU A 66 -7.87 13.28 6.41
CA LEU A 66 -8.46 14.00 7.54
C LEU A 66 -8.84 15.44 7.22
N TRP A 67 -8.05 16.15 6.40
CA TRP A 67 -8.25 17.58 6.09
C TRP A 67 -8.53 17.90 4.61
N GLY A 68 -8.54 16.90 3.74
CA GLY A 68 -8.63 17.05 2.29
C GLY A 68 -10.01 17.53 1.81
N PRO A 69 -10.08 18.58 0.99
CA PRO A 69 -11.31 18.98 0.29
C PRO A 69 -11.79 17.85 -0.64
N ARG A 70 -13.12 17.63 -0.71
CA ARG A 70 -13.73 16.54 -1.50
C ARG A 70 -13.42 16.56 -3.01
N HIS A 71 -12.83 17.64 -3.54
CA HIS A 71 -12.53 17.78 -4.96
C HIS A 71 -11.18 17.18 -5.39
N ILE A 72 -10.30 16.79 -4.45
CA ILE A 72 -8.99 16.21 -4.74
C ILE A 72 -9.01 14.71 -4.38
N ARG A 73 -9.73 13.92 -5.17
CA ARG A 73 -9.76 12.46 -4.99
C ARG A 73 -8.81 11.79 -5.98
N PHE A 74 -7.73 11.24 -5.44
CA PHE A 74 -6.84 10.33 -6.15
C PHE A 74 -7.00 8.93 -5.54
N PRO A 75 -6.64 7.86 -6.27
CA PRO A 75 -6.57 6.54 -5.70
C PRO A 75 -5.50 6.53 -4.59
N LEU A 76 -5.93 6.35 -3.35
CA LEU A 76 -5.03 6.18 -2.22
C LEU A 76 -4.46 4.77 -2.27
N MET A 77 -3.16 4.65 -1.95
CA MET A 77 -2.46 3.38 -2.05
C MET A 77 -2.73 2.48 -0.83
N THR A 78 -2.88 3.07 0.35
CA THR A 78 -2.91 2.32 1.61
C THR A 78 -4.25 2.40 2.33
N ILE A 79 -5.02 3.46 2.10
CA ILE A 79 -6.24 3.75 2.84
C ILE A 79 -7.37 3.96 1.85
N GLU A 80 -8.54 3.40 2.13
CA GLU A 80 -9.74 3.63 1.34
C GLU A 80 -10.44 4.89 1.84
N TRP A 81 -11.12 5.62 0.95
CA TRP A 81 -11.93 6.76 1.36
C TRP A 81 -13.08 6.30 2.28
N PRO A 82 -13.47 7.10 3.30
CA PRO A 82 -14.42 6.66 4.33
C PRO A 82 -15.82 6.31 3.79
N GLU A 83 -16.23 6.86 2.65
CA GLU A 83 -17.47 6.50 1.95
C GLU A 83 -17.41 5.19 1.16
N GLU A 84 -16.21 4.72 0.81
CA GLU A 84 -15.95 3.44 0.14
C GLU A 84 -15.53 2.35 1.14
N ALA A 85 -15.25 2.73 2.39
CA ALA A 85 -14.86 1.84 3.46
C ALA A 85 -16.00 0.86 3.80
N GLY A 86 -15.87 -0.37 3.29
CA GLY A 86 -16.83 -1.46 3.53
C GLY A 86 -17.75 -1.81 2.36
N SER A 87 -17.71 -1.03 1.25
CA SER A 87 -18.36 -1.39 -0.02
C SER A 87 -17.55 -2.38 -0.82
N THR A 88 -16.28 -2.61 -0.47
CA THR A 88 -15.34 -3.38 -1.25
C THR A 88 -14.70 -4.45 -0.37
N ILE A 89 -14.86 -5.73 -0.73
CA ILE A 89 -14.11 -6.84 -0.10
C ILE A 89 -13.06 -7.25 -1.13
N GLU A 90 -11.78 -7.15 -0.77
CA GLU A 90 -10.66 -7.55 -1.65
C GLU A 90 -10.70 -6.90 -3.06
N GLY A 91 -11.02 -5.60 -3.14
CA GLY A 91 -11.06 -4.89 -4.43
C GLY A 91 -12.26 -5.19 -5.33
N LYS A 92 -13.22 -6.01 -4.89
CA LYS A 92 -14.51 -6.19 -5.58
C LYS A 92 -15.65 -5.53 -4.81
N ALA A 93 -16.50 -4.80 -5.53
CA ALA A 93 -17.73 -4.23 -5.00
C ALA A 93 -18.57 -5.35 -4.37
N ARG A 94 -19.04 -5.13 -3.13
CA ARG A 94 -19.95 -6.05 -2.44
C ARG A 94 -21.26 -6.08 -3.22
N LEU A 95 -21.62 -7.28 -3.67
CA LEU A 95 -22.95 -7.57 -4.17
C LEU A 95 -23.95 -7.35 -3.04
N SER A 96 -24.88 -6.40 -3.18
CA SER A 96 -25.93 -6.23 -2.20
C SER A 96 -27.03 -7.28 -2.43
N LEU A 97 -27.73 -7.66 -1.36
CA LEU A 97 -28.88 -8.58 -1.47
C LEU A 97 -30.01 -7.99 -2.30
N ASP A 98 -30.02 -6.67 -2.51
CA ASP A 98 -31.01 -5.99 -3.31
C ASP A 98 -30.65 -6.07 -4.81
N ASP A 99 -29.36 -5.98 -5.17
CA ASP A 99 -28.89 -6.22 -6.55
C ASP A 99 -29.22 -7.65 -7.01
N LEU A 100 -29.05 -8.63 -6.11
CA LEU A 100 -29.40 -10.02 -6.37
C LEU A 100 -30.90 -10.22 -6.60
N LYS A 101 -31.76 -9.48 -5.88
CA LYS A 101 -33.22 -9.56 -6.06
C LYS A 101 -33.69 -8.90 -7.35
N GLU A 102 -33.02 -7.83 -7.78
CA GLU A 102 -33.34 -7.12 -9.03
C GLU A 102 -33.06 -8.04 -10.23
N ASP A 103 -31.89 -8.69 -10.25
CA ASP A 103 -31.50 -9.65 -11.29
C ASP A 103 -32.48 -10.83 -11.36
N ASP A 104 -32.82 -11.46 -10.22
CA ASP A 104 -33.80 -12.55 -10.17
C ASP A 104 -35.16 -12.16 -10.76
N ARG A 105 -35.63 -10.93 -10.51
CA ARG A 105 -36.88 -10.41 -11.11
C ARG A 105 -36.76 -10.24 -12.62
N ILE A 106 -35.64 -9.70 -13.11
CA ILE A 106 -35.40 -9.53 -14.55
C ILE A 106 -35.38 -10.89 -15.26
N TYR A 107 -34.80 -11.92 -14.64
CA TYR A 107 -34.83 -13.28 -15.17
C TYR A 107 -36.23 -13.88 -15.18
N ALA A 108 -37.04 -13.64 -14.14
CA ALA A 108 -38.44 -14.08 -14.09
C ALA A 108 -39.26 -13.46 -15.22
N TYR A 109 -39.19 -12.13 -15.40
CA TYR A 109 -39.89 -11.44 -16.50
C TYR A 109 -39.46 -11.96 -17.88
N ARG A 110 -38.14 -12.16 -18.08
CA ARG A 110 -37.62 -12.69 -19.35
C ARG A 110 -38.04 -14.14 -19.61
N GLN A 111 -38.30 -14.94 -18.57
CA GLN A 111 -38.85 -16.28 -18.74
C GLN A 111 -40.33 -16.25 -19.09
N GLU A 112 -41.11 -15.35 -18.49
CA GLU A 112 -42.52 -15.16 -18.81
C GLU A 112 -42.71 -14.73 -20.27
N ASP A 113 -41.93 -13.76 -20.75
CA ASP A 113 -41.98 -13.33 -22.16
C ASP A 113 -41.58 -14.47 -23.12
N ARG A 114 -40.58 -15.28 -22.74
CA ARG A 114 -40.13 -16.41 -23.57
C ARG A 114 -41.16 -17.54 -23.60
N GLN A 115 -41.93 -17.73 -22.53
CA GLN A 115 -43.02 -18.70 -22.49
C GLN A 115 -44.26 -18.19 -23.24
N ALA A 116 -44.58 -16.90 -23.13
CA ALA A 116 -45.67 -16.27 -23.87
C ALA A 116 -45.43 -16.31 -25.38
N SER A 117 -44.18 -16.09 -25.82
CA SER A 117 -43.81 -16.13 -27.24
C SER A 117 -43.69 -17.55 -27.82
N ALA A 118 -43.62 -18.59 -26.98
CA ALA A 118 -43.53 -19.99 -27.42
C ALA A 118 -44.89 -20.72 -27.38
N GLY A 119 -45.94 -20.08 -26.84
CA GLY A 119 -47.30 -20.61 -26.77
C GLY A 119 -48.23 -20.11 -27.88
N ASP A 120 -47.72 -19.28 -28.80
CA ASP A 120 -48.48 -18.66 -29.90
C ASP A 120 -48.18 -19.31 -31.28
N ASP A 121 -47.44 -20.42 -31.29
CA ASP A 121 -47.14 -21.29 -32.45
C ASP A 121 -47.98 -22.59 -32.41
#